data_AF-A0A1M6GMG9-F1
#
_entry.id   AF-A0A1M6GMG9-F1
#
_cell.length_a   1.000
_cell.length_b   1.000
_cell.length_c   1.000
_cell.angle_alpha   90.00
_cell.angle_beta   90.00
_cell.angle_gamma   90.00
#
_symmetry.space_group_name_H-M   'P 1'
#
loop_
_entity.id
_entity.type
_entity.pdbx_description
1 polymer ?
#
loop_
_entity_poly.entity_id
_entity_poly.type
_entity_poly.pdbx_seq_one_letter_code
_entity_poly.pdbx_strand_id
1 'polypeptide(L)'
;MYTFSNRLKIASFILMAVGVLGIGIGFMAAPSTVEEAKAIVAAQGDGHGDAHAVVAEGHGADAQHGEAHDASHDEHLLHQLQNKPWSALYVAAFFFMMISLGVLAFYAIQRAAQAGWSPLLFRVMEGITAYLVPGGIAVFIILALSVAHMNHLFVWMDADVVANDKLLLGKAGYLNGPFFLIRAAIFLGGWMLYREYSRKLSLAQDESNDDANFKLNFRISAAFLVFYLITESIMSWDWIMSVDPHWFSTLFGWYIFASMFVSGITVIALVTIYLKSKGYLPDVNDSHIHDLAKFMFGISIFWTYLWFSQFMLIWYSNIPEEVTYFVSRIADYKLPFFGMVALNFLFPLLLLMNSEFKRVNWFVVMTGVVILFGHYLDIYTAIMPATVGDQWSIGIPEISSVLFFLGMFIFFVFRALSKAPLQPKRNPFIEESKHFHY
;
A
#
# COMPACT_ATOMS: atom_id res chain seq x y z
N MET A 1 -24.44 11.04 -16.98
CA MET A 1 -23.63 11.40 -15.80
C MET A 1 -23.82 10.31 -14.74
N TYR A 2 -22.78 9.93 -13.99
CA TYR A 2 -22.92 8.93 -12.93
C TYR A 2 -23.71 9.47 -11.74
N THR A 3 -24.67 8.70 -11.25
CA THR A 3 -25.44 9.03 -10.04
C THR A 3 -24.91 8.20 -8.88
N PHE A 4 -24.39 8.86 -7.85
CA PHE A 4 -23.87 8.14 -6.69
C PHE A 4 -25.02 7.44 -5.95
N SER A 5 -25.01 6.11 -5.97
CA SER A 5 -25.98 5.26 -5.28
C SER A 5 -26.06 5.59 -3.79
N ASN A 6 -27.28 5.88 -3.30
CA ASN A 6 -27.53 6.08 -1.87
C ASN A 6 -27.11 4.87 -1.02
N ARG A 7 -27.29 3.64 -1.55
CA ARG A 7 -26.86 2.42 -0.85
C ARG A 7 -25.35 2.37 -0.69
N LEU A 8 -24.60 2.72 -1.74
CA LEU A 8 -23.13 2.72 -1.71
C LEU A 8 -22.59 3.82 -0.79
N LYS A 9 -23.23 4.99 -0.79
CA LYS A 9 -22.92 6.08 0.13
C LYS A 9 -23.16 5.68 1.59
N ILE A 10 -24.31 5.07 1.91
CA ILE A 10 -24.61 4.57 3.26
C ILE A 10 -23.61 3.47 3.66
N ALA A 11 -23.32 2.52 2.77
CA ALA A 11 -22.34 1.47 3.03
C ALA A 11 -20.96 2.05 3.34
N SER A 12 -20.50 3.06 2.59
CA SER A 12 -19.22 3.73 2.88
C SER A 12 -19.19 4.41 4.26
N PHE A 13 -20.30 5.01 4.70
CA PHE A 13 -20.39 5.58 6.05
C PHE A 13 -20.44 4.52 7.14
N ILE A 14 -21.13 3.39 6.92
CA ILE A 14 -21.13 2.27 7.86
C ILE A 14 -19.71 1.71 8.02
N LEU A 15 -19.00 1.48 6.91
CA LEU A 15 -17.60 1.02 6.92
C LEU A 15 -16.69 1.98 7.70
N MET A 16 -16.82 3.29 7.46
CA MET A 16 -16.06 4.29 8.21
C MET A 16 -16.44 4.31 9.70
N ALA A 17 -17.73 4.21 10.05
CA ALA A 17 -18.17 4.25 11.45
C ALA A 17 -17.68 3.00 12.22
N VAL A 18 -17.89 1.81 11.67
CA VAL A 18 -17.40 0.55 12.25
C VAL A 18 -15.87 0.57 12.35
N GLY A 19 -15.19 1.05 11.30
CA GLY A 19 -13.74 1.19 11.29
C GLY A 19 -13.22 2.12 12.38
N VAL A 20 -13.77 3.33 12.54
CA VAL A 20 -13.37 4.27 13.61
C VAL A 20 -13.60 3.68 14.99
N LEU A 21 -14.75 3.03 15.22
CA LEU A 21 -15.04 2.40 16.51
C LEU A 21 -14.01 1.32 16.85
N GLY A 22 -13.69 0.45 15.90
CA GLY A 22 -12.71 -0.61 16.12
C GLY A 22 -11.26 -0.11 16.22
N ILE A 23 -10.90 0.96 15.50
CA ILE A 23 -9.62 1.66 15.70
C ILE A 23 -9.54 2.21 17.12
N GLY A 24 -10.58 2.91 17.59
CA GLY A 24 -10.66 3.44 18.95
C GLY A 24 -10.54 2.35 20.01
N ILE A 25 -11.21 1.21 19.82
CA ILE A 25 -11.06 0.02 20.68
C ILE A 25 -9.61 -0.47 20.69
N GLY A 26 -8.96 -0.53 19.52
CA GLY A 26 -7.54 -0.91 19.41
C GLY A 26 -6.61 -0.01 20.21
N PHE A 27 -6.82 1.31 20.17
CA PHE A 27 -6.05 2.27 20.97
C PHE A 27 -6.36 2.19 22.46
N MET A 28 -7.60 1.94 22.86
CA MET A 28 -7.98 1.77 24.27
C MET A 28 -7.50 0.43 24.86
N ALA A 29 -7.28 -0.58 24.03
CA ALA A 29 -6.79 -1.89 24.44
C ALA A 29 -5.25 -1.97 24.49
N ALA A 30 -4.54 -0.94 24.01
CA ALA A 30 -3.08 -0.90 24.09
C ALA A 30 -2.63 -0.72 25.54
N PRO A 31 -1.63 -1.51 26.02
CA PRO A 31 -1.17 -1.42 27.39
C PRO A 31 -0.50 -0.08 27.68
N SER A 32 -0.74 0.44 28.88
CA SER A 32 -0.10 1.67 29.37
C SER A 32 1.12 1.37 30.25
N THR A 33 1.19 0.17 30.84
CA THR A 33 2.30 -0.24 31.71
C THR A 33 2.87 -1.61 31.33
N VAL A 34 4.09 -1.88 31.79
CA VAL A 34 4.78 -3.17 31.59
C VAL A 34 3.97 -4.34 32.17
N GLU A 35 3.34 -4.15 33.32
CA GLU A 35 2.53 -5.18 33.98
C GLU A 35 1.30 -5.54 33.15
N GLU A 36 0.64 -4.55 32.54
CA GLU A 36 -0.47 -4.77 31.63
C GLU A 36 0.00 -5.52 30.37
N ALA A 37 1.15 -5.14 29.80
CA ALA A 37 1.74 -5.80 28.64
C ALA A 37 2.01 -7.29 28.92
N LYS A 38 2.62 -7.60 30.06
CA LYS A 38 2.85 -8.98 30.51
C LYS A 38 1.55 -9.76 30.70
N ALA A 39 0.56 -9.14 31.33
CA ALA A 39 -0.74 -9.78 31.56
C ALA A 39 -1.45 -10.14 30.24
N ILE A 40 -1.34 -9.28 29.21
CA ILE A 40 -1.90 -9.53 27.88
C ILE A 40 -1.22 -10.75 27.22
N VAL A 41 0.10 -10.83 27.25
CA VAL A 41 0.84 -11.96 26.66
C VAL A 41 0.58 -13.26 27.44
N ALA A 42 0.56 -13.21 28.76
CA ALA A 42 0.23 -14.36 29.60
C ALA A 42 -1.17 -14.92 29.29
N ALA A 43 -2.16 -14.04 29.11
CA ALA A 43 -3.52 -14.45 28.74
C ALA A 43 -3.63 -15.04 27.31
N GLN A 44 -2.71 -14.70 26.42
CA GLN A 44 -2.64 -15.27 25.06
C GLN A 44 -1.93 -16.64 25.03
N GLY A 45 -0.97 -16.86 25.94
CA GLY A 45 -0.21 -18.11 26.08
C GLY A 45 -1.05 -19.33 26.48
N ASP A 46 -2.20 -19.15 27.12
CA ASP A 46 -3.09 -20.25 27.53
C ASP A 46 -3.91 -20.86 26.35
N GLY A 47 -3.75 -20.35 25.11
CA GLY A 47 -4.57 -20.72 23.96
C GLY A 47 -3.85 -21.36 22.75
N HIS A 48 -2.51 -21.40 22.72
CA HIS A 48 -1.76 -21.96 21.59
C HIS A 48 -0.73 -22.98 22.05
N GLY A 49 -0.87 -24.19 21.51
CA GLY A 49 -0.14 -25.39 21.91
C GLY A 49 1.38 -25.24 21.92
N ASP A 50 1.92 -25.74 23.03
CA ASP A 50 3.28 -26.12 23.35
C ASP A 50 4.05 -26.71 22.15
N ALA A 51 4.99 -25.93 21.60
CA ALA A 51 6.12 -26.43 20.82
C ALA A 51 7.13 -25.30 20.61
N HIS A 52 8.05 -25.11 21.58
CA HIS A 52 9.46 -24.75 21.33
C HIS A 52 10.24 -24.74 22.66
N ALA A 53 10.35 -25.90 23.31
CA ALA A 53 11.42 -26.15 24.27
C ALA A 53 12.68 -26.54 23.50
N VAL A 54 13.53 -25.56 23.17
CA VAL A 54 14.94 -25.84 22.86
C VAL A 54 15.72 -25.55 24.14
N VAL A 55 15.97 -26.61 24.89
CA VAL A 55 16.84 -26.57 26.08
C VAL A 55 18.27 -26.35 25.61
N ALA A 56 18.79 -25.14 25.82
CA ALA A 56 20.23 -24.90 25.79
C ALA A 56 20.78 -25.12 27.21
N GLU A 57 21.30 -26.32 27.48
CA GLU A 57 22.11 -26.57 28.67
C GLU A 57 23.47 -25.88 28.52
N GLY A 58 23.71 -24.86 29.33
CA GLY A 58 25.01 -24.22 29.53
C GLY A 58 25.13 -23.74 30.97
N HIS A 59 25.85 -24.51 31.80
CA HIS A 59 26.15 -24.19 33.19
C HIS A 59 27.02 -22.92 33.34
N GLY A 60 26.74 -22.10 34.36
CA GLY A 60 27.75 -21.24 34.98
C GLY A 60 27.25 -19.91 35.55
N ALA A 61 26.85 -19.94 36.82
CA ALA A 61 26.81 -18.84 37.80
C ALA A 61 27.02 -17.38 37.32
N ASP A 62 25.96 -16.57 37.37
CA ASP A 62 26.00 -15.20 37.88
C ASP A 62 24.57 -14.69 38.20
N ALA A 63 24.23 -14.61 39.48
CA ALA A 63 22.90 -14.23 39.97
C ALA A 63 22.73 -12.72 40.18
N GLN A 64 23.46 -11.88 39.43
CA GLN A 64 23.41 -10.41 39.55
C GLN A 64 23.22 -9.67 38.20
N HIS A 65 23.09 -10.39 37.08
CA HIS A 65 22.85 -9.80 35.74
C HIS A 65 21.44 -10.07 35.18
N GLY A 66 20.53 -10.71 35.92
CA GLY A 66 19.18 -11.05 35.44
C GLY A 66 18.19 -9.88 35.41
N GLU A 67 18.14 -9.04 36.45
CA GLU A 67 17.08 -8.03 36.59
C GLU A 67 17.13 -6.91 35.54
N ALA A 68 18.33 -6.52 35.06
CA ALA A 68 18.47 -5.47 34.05
C ALA A 68 18.13 -5.95 32.62
N HIS A 69 18.40 -7.22 32.32
CA HIS A 69 18.03 -7.83 31.04
C HIS A 69 16.53 -8.11 30.96
N ASP A 70 15.91 -8.54 32.07
CA ASP A 70 14.46 -8.73 32.15
C ASP A 70 13.70 -7.41 32.00
N ALA A 71 14.12 -6.34 32.68
CA ALA A 71 13.47 -5.03 32.57
C ALA A 71 13.53 -4.43 31.15
N SER A 72 14.66 -4.60 30.45
CA SER A 72 14.80 -4.13 29.06
C SER A 72 13.93 -4.92 28.07
N HIS A 73 13.79 -6.24 28.27
CA HIS A 73 12.90 -7.08 27.48
C HIS A 73 11.43 -6.69 27.68
N ASP A 74 11.06 -6.38 28.91
CA ASP A 74 9.71 -6.00 29.29
C ASP A 74 9.27 -4.64 28.74
N GLU A 75 10.17 -3.65 28.73
CA GLU A 75 9.94 -2.35 28.09
C GLU A 75 9.82 -2.49 26.56
N HIS A 76 10.65 -3.34 25.95
CA HIS A 76 10.56 -3.63 24.51
C HIS A 76 9.20 -4.24 24.14
N LEU A 77 8.71 -5.19 24.94
CA LEU A 77 7.38 -5.78 24.77
C LEU A 77 6.26 -4.73 24.86
N LEU A 78 6.35 -3.82 25.83
CA LEU A 78 5.38 -2.72 25.98
C LEU A 78 5.34 -1.85 24.72
N HIS A 79 6.51 -1.47 24.18
CA HIS A 79 6.58 -0.67 22.96
C HIS A 79 6.00 -1.38 21.74
N GLN A 80 6.26 -2.68 21.57
CA GLN A 80 5.67 -3.48 20.49
C GLN A 80 4.13 -3.49 20.56
N LEU A 81 3.56 -3.70 21.75
CA LEU A 81 2.10 -3.72 21.93
C LEU A 81 1.47 -2.34 21.74
N GLN A 82 2.13 -1.26 22.19
CA GLN A 82 1.68 0.11 21.95
C GLN A 82 1.73 0.52 20.47
N ASN A 83 2.71 -0.01 19.73
CA ASN A 83 2.87 0.25 18.29
C ASN A 83 1.83 -0.47 17.43
N LYS A 84 1.17 -1.51 17.94
CA LYS A 84 0.22 -2.33 17.18
C LYS A 84 -0.94 -1.55 16.55
N PRO A 85 -1.74 -0.76 17.29
CA PRO A 85 -2.81 0.03 16.68
C PRO A 85 -2.29 1.09 15.70
N TRP A 86 -1.12 1.67 15.96
CA TRP A 86 -0.47 2.62 15.04
C TRP A 86 -0.03 1.96 13.74
N SER A 87 0.59 0.78 13.80
CA SER A 87 1.07 0.02 12.65
C SER A 87 -0.10 -0.45 11.80
N ALA A 88 -1.17 -0.96 12.43
CA ALA A 88 -2.41 -1.34 11.76
C ALA A 88 -3.04 -0.17 10.98
N LEU A 89 -3.07 1.02 11.59
CA LEU A 89 -3.55 2.24 10.96
C LEU A 89 -2.65 2.66 9.80
N TYR A 90 -1.32 2.64 10.00
CA TYR A 90 -0.33 3.06 9.01
C TYR A 90 -0.34 2.18 7.77
N VAL A 91 -0.30 0.85 7.93
CA VAL A 91 -0.35 -0.12 6.84
C VAL A 91 -1.60 0.08 5.98
N ALA A 92 -2.78 0.24 6.61
CA ALA A 92 -4.02 0.45 5.88
C ALA A 92 -4.05 1.81 5.16
N ALA A 93 -3.63 2.89 5.84
CA ALA A 93 -3.57 4.22 5.23
C ALA A 93 -2.65 4.24 4.00
N PHE A 94 -1.46 3.65 4.14
CA PHE A 94 -0.47 3.54 3.09
C PHE A 94 -1.01 2.71 1.92
N PHE A 95 -1.60 1.53 2.19
CA PHE A 95 -2.11 0.64 1.15
C PHE A 95 -3.17 1.30 0.25
N PHE A 96 -4.15 2.00 0.82
CA PHE A 96 -5.17 2.68 0.02
C PHE A 96 -4.63 3.89 -0.73
N MET A 97 -3.69 4.65 -0.14
CA MET A 97 -2.99 5.73 -0.84
C MET A 97 -2.16 5.19 -2.02
N MET A 98 -1.45 4.09 -1.79
CA MET A 98 -0.64 3.37 -2.77
C MET A 98 -1.47 2.95 -3.99
N ILE A 99 -2.70 2.43 -3.78
CA ILE A 99 -3.61 2.10 -4.89
C ILE A 99 -3.87 3.32 -5.76
N SER A 100 -4.24 4.46 -5.17
CA SER A 100 -4.50 5.69 -5.93
C SER A 100 -3.25 6.21 -6.65
N LEU A 101 -2.09 6.08 -6.02
CA LEU A 101 -0.82 6.47 -6.62
C LEU A 101 -0.44 5.57 -7.81
N GLY A 102 -0.64 4.25 -7.70
CA GLY A 102 -0.45 3.29 -8.79
C GLY A 102 -1.37 3.56 -9.98
N VAL A 103 -2.64 3.92 -9.73
CA VAL A 103 -3.55 4.38 -10.80
C VAL A 103 -3.08 5.67 -11.45
N LEU A 104 -2.56 6.63 -10.68
CA LEU A 104 -2.06 7.89 -11.21
C LEU A 104 -0.85 7.68 -12.13
N ALA A 105 0.06 6.78 -11.75
CA ALA A 105 1.18 6.35 -12.58
C ALA A 105 0.70 5.69 -13.88
N PHE A 106 -0.21 4.70 -13.79
CA PHE A 106 -0.76 4.03 -14.98
C PHE A 106 -1.46 5.02 -15.92
N TYR A 107 -2.25 5.94 -15.37
CA TYR A 107 -2.91 6.99 -16.12
C TYR A 107 -1.93 7.92 -16.85
N ALA A 108 -0.83 8.32 -16.20
CA ALA A 108 0.24 9.08 -16.84
C ALA A 108 0.92 8.29 -17.97
N ILE A 109 1.18 6.99 -17.77
CA ILE A 109 1.74 6.10 -18.80
C ILE A 109 0.81 6.04 -20.01
N GLN A 110 -0.49 5.80 -19.81
CA GLN A 110 -1.45 5.70 -20.92
C GLN A 110 -1.49 6.99 -21.76
N ARG A 111 -1.40 8.16 -21.11
CA ARG A 111 -1.33 9.46 -21.81
C ARG A 111 -0.01 9.65 -22.54
N ALA A 112 1.12 9.34 -21.91
CA ALA A 112 2.45 9.48 -22.50
C ALA A 112 2.69 8.48 -23.64
N ALA A 113 2.07 7.29 -23.58
CA ALA A 113 2.12 6.27 -24.62
C ALA A 113 1.12 6.52 -25.76
N GLN A 114 0.21 7.50 -25.61
CA GLN A 114 -0.87 7.76 -26.57
C GLN A 114 -1.68 6.50 -26.88
N ALA A 115 -2.01 5.74 -25.84
CA ALA A 115 -2.66 4.44 -25.98
C ALA A 115 -4.12 4.57 -26.42
N GLY A 116 -4.46 3.95 -27.55
CA GLY A 116 -5.77 4.10 -28.19
C GLY A 116 -6.96 3.40 -27.55
N TRP A 117 -6.74 2.40 -26.71
CA TRP A 117 -7.82 1.65 -26.03
C TRP A 117 -8.23 2.27 -24.68
N SER A 118 -7.35 3.09 -24.10
CA SER A 118 -7.49 3.64 -22.74
C SER A 118 -8.41 4.87 -22.58
N PRO A 119 -8.73 5.69 -23.60
CA PRO A 119 -9.52 6.91 -23.44
C PRO A 119 -10.88 6.70 -22.77
N LEU A 120 -11.57 5.59 -23.04
CA LEU A 120 -12.85 5.27 -22.41
C LEU A 120 -12.75 5.02 -20.89
N LEU A 121 -11.54 4.74 -20.39
CA LEU A 121 -11.28 4.45 -18.98
C LEU A 121 -10.69 5.64 -18.22
N PHE A 122 -10.30 6.73 -18.89
CA PHE A 122 -9.64 7.87 -18.25
C PHE A 122 -10.48 8.51 -17.13
N ARG A 123 -11.80 8.66 -17.31
CA ARG A 123 -12.65 9.22 -16.25
C ARG A 123 -12.77 8.29 -15.04
N VAL A 124 -12.69 6.98 -15.25
CA VAL A 124 -12.62 5.99 -14.17
C VAL A 124 -11.31 6.16 -13.39
N MET A 125 -10.17 6.23 -14.09
CA MET A 125 -8.86 6.47 -13.48
C MET A 125 -8.79 7.81 -12.73
N GLU A 126 -9.30 8.90 -13.32
CA GLU A 126 -9.39 10.22 -12.66
C GLU A 126 -10.29 10.22 -11.42
N GLY A 127 -11.31 9.35 -11.41
CA GLY A 127 -12.17 9.12 -10.25
C GLY A 127 -11.44 8.39 -9.13
N ILE A 128 -10.72 7.30 -9.46
CA ILE A 128 -9.96 6.51 -8.47
C ILE A 128 -8.83 7.33 -7.84
N THR A 129 -8.12 8.11 -8.64
CA THR A 129 -7.02 8.99 -8.17
C THR A 129 -7.51 10.14 -7.30
N ALA A 130 -8.82 10.38 -7.19
CA ALA A 130 -9.37 11.39 -6.27
C ALA A 130 -9.08 11.08 -4.80
N TYR A 131 -8.91 9.80 -4.45
CA TYR A 131 -8.59 9.40 -3.09
C TYR A 131 -7.13 9.71 -2.70
N LEU A 132 -6.24 9.99 -3.66
CA LEU A 132 -4.84 10.34 -3.36
C LEU A 132 -4.73 11.54 -2.40
N VAL A 133 -5.61 12.53 -2.51
CA VAL A 133 -5.60 13.71 -1.64
C VAL A 133 -5.92 13.34 -0.18
N PRO A 134 -7.11 12.78 0.16
CA PRO A 134 -7.40 12.40 1.54
C PRO A 134 -6.48 11.29 2.07
N GLY A 135 -6.11 10.30 1.24
CA GLY A 135 -5.20 9.23 1.65
C GLY A 135 -3.79 9.73 1.93
N GLY A 136 -3.25 10.59 1.07
CA GLY A 136 -1.93 11.21 1.27
C GLY A 136 -1.89 12.12 2.49
N ILE A 137 -2.97 12.87 2.77
CA ILE A 137 -3.10 13.67 4.00
C ILE A 137 -3.09 12.74 5.23
N ALA A 138 -3.82 11.62 5.20
CA ALA A 138 -3.86 10.68 6.31
C ALA A 138 -2.46 10.09 6.61
N VAL A 139 -1.74 9.66 5.58
CA VAL A 139 -0.36 9.17 5.73
C VAL A 139 0.55 10.27 6.28
N PHE A 140 0.49 11.49 5.73
CA PHE A 140 1.31 12.61 6.20
C PHE A 140 1.05 12.96 7.67
N ILE A 141 -0.22 12.91 8.11
CA ILE A 141 -0.58 13.13 9.51
C ILE A 141 0.07 12.05 10.38
N ILE A 142 0.01 10.77 10.01
CA ILE A 142 0.64 9.69 10.80
C ILE A 142 2.16 9.92 10.88
N LEU A 143 2.81 10.26 9.77
CA LEU A 143 4.24 10.58 9.74
C LEU A 143 4.59 11.78 10.65
N ALA A 144 3.77 12.83 10.64
CA ALA A 144 3.97 13.99 11.50
C ALA A 144 3.78 13.65 12.99
N LEU A 145 2.81 12.78 13.31
CA LEU A 145 2.59 12.28 14.67
C LEU A 145 3.75 11.40 15.15
N SER A 146 4.36 10.61 14.26
CA SER A 146 5.60 9.86 14.57
C SER A 146 6.76 10.80 14.90
N VAL A 147 6.98 11.84 14.08
CA VAL A 147 8.02 12.85 14.34
C VAL A 147 7.74 13.67 15.62
N ALA A 148 6.46 13.81 15.99
CA ALA A 148 6.05 14.43 17.25
C ALA A 148 6.12 13.46 18.45
N HIS A 149 6.68 12.26 18.29
CA HIS A 149 6.82 11.22 19.32
C HIS A 149 5.49 10.76 19.93
N MET A 150 4.40 10.79 19.16
CA MET A 150 3.11 10.22 19.58
C MET A 150 2.99 8.70 19.33
N ASN A 151 3.99 8.13 18.64
CA ASN A 151 4.16 6.70 18.41
C ASN A 151 5.64 6.39 18.17
N HIS A 152 6.00 5.10 18.21
CA HIS A 152 7.38 4.63 18.03
C HIS A 152 7.50 3.73 16.79
N LEU A 153 6.90 4.14 15.67
CA LEU A 153 6.96 3.37 14.42
C LEU A 153 8.35 3.37 13.76
N PHE A 154 9.14 4.42 13.97
CA PHE A 154 10.46 4.59 13.34
C PHE A 154 11.53 4.65 14.43
N VAL A 155 12.35 3.61 14.50
CA VAL A 155 13.38 3.46 15.56
C VAL A 155 14.39 4.62 15.56
N TRP A 156 14.74 5.14 14.38
CA TRP A 156 15.68 6.25 14.24
C TRP A 156 15.14 7.61 14.73
N MET A 157 13.86 7.72 15.08
CA MET A 157 13.31 8.93 15.69
C MET A 157 13.62 9.03 17.18
N ASP A 158 14.08 7.95 17.82
CA ASP A 158 14.51 7.97 19.22
C ASP A 158 15.94 8.51 19.35
N ALA A 159 16.11 9.59 20.11
CA ALA A 159 17.40 10.26 20.27
C ALA A 159 18.42 9.42 21.06
N ASP A 160 17.97 8.62 22.02
CA ASP A 160 18.83 7.78 22.85
C ASP A 160 19.32 6.58 22.03
N VAL A 161 18.45 6.00 21.20
CA VAL A 161 18.84 4.93 20.25
C VAL A 161 19.86 5.45 19.25
N VAL A 162 19.62 6.61 18.64
CA VAL A 162 20.56 7.20 17.68
C VAL A 162 21.90 7.54 18.35
N ALA A 163 21.91 8.11 19.55
CA ALA A 163 23.15 8.47 20.24
C ALA A 163 24.06 7.28 20.53
N ASN A 164 23.48 6.10 20.77
CA ASN A 164 24.22 4.87 21.08
C ASN A 164 24.55 4.01 19.85
N ASP A 165 24.03 4.37 18.66
CA ASP A 165 24.23 3.62 17.41
C ASP A 165 25.03 4.40 16.35
N LYS A 166 26.25 3.93 16.08
CA LYS A 166 27.16 4.55 15.09
C LYS A 166 26.62 4.54 13.66
N LEU A 167 25.86 3.51 13.27
CA LEU A 167 25.29 3.41 11.93
C LEU A 167 24.16 4.43 11.77
N LEU A 168 23.32 4.59 12.79
CA LEU A 168 22.25 5.60 12.77
C LEU A 168 22.79 7.03 12.81
N LEU A 169 23.84 7.30 13.58
CA LEU A 169 24.54 8.60 13.54
C LEU A 169 25.04 8.93 12.13
N GLY A 170 25.58 7.94 11.41
CA GLY A 170 26.00 8.10 10.02
C GLY A 170 24.85 8.43 9.06
N LYS A 171 23.63 7.98 9.39
CA LYS A 171 22.41 8.22 8.59
C LYS A 171 21.63 9.47 9.01
N ALA A 172 21.97 10.12 10.13
CA ALA A 172 21.23 11.26 10.69
C ALA A 172 21.10 12.46 9.73
N GLY A 173 22.07 12.65 8.83
CA GLY A 173 21.98 13.68 7.78
C GLY A 173 20.77 13.48 6.84
N TYR A 174 20.36 12.23 6.61
CA TYR A 174 19.21 11.85 5.79
C TYR A 174 17.96 11.56 6.63
N LEU A 175 18.12 10.80 7.72
CA LEU A 175 17.09 10.42 8.68
C LEU A 175 17.03 11.42 9.84
N ASN A 176 16.35 12.54 9.59
CA ASN A 176 15.97 13.48 10.64
C ASN A 176 14.54 13.96 10.41
N GLY A 177 13.79 14.20 11.49
CA GLY A 177 12.37 14.52 11.45
C GLY A 177 12.00 15.67 10.48
N PRO A 178 12.65 16.85 10.55
CA PRO A 178 12.34 17.96 9.66
C PRO A 178 12.58 17.64 8.18
N PHE A 179 13.74 17.08 7.82
CA PHE A 179 14.05 16.76 6.43
C PHE A 179 13.13 15.65 5.89
N PHE A 180 12.83 14.65 6.71
CA PHE A 180 11.88 13.58 6.40
C PHE A 180 10.48 14.13 6.06
N LEU A 181 9.93 15.03 6.89
CA LEU A 181 8.62 15.62 6.62
C LEU A 181 8.62 16.58 5.41
N ILE A 182 9.71 17.32 5.19
CA ILE A 182 9.85 18.18 4.00
C ILE A 182 9.85 17.33 2.73
N ARG A 183 10.63 16.23 2.69
CA ARG A 183 10.61 15.28 1.57
C ARG A 183 9.21 14.72 1.35
N ALA A 184 8.56 14.26 2.42
CA ALA A 184 7.22 13.72 2.33
C ALA A 184 6.21 14.74 1.76
N ALA A 185 6.29 15.99 2.20
CA ALA A 185 5.44 17.08 1.69
C ALA A 185 5.71 17.38 0.21
N ILE A 186 6.97 17.35 -0.23
CA ILE A 186 7.33 17.54 -1.65
C ILE A 186 6.77 16.39 -2.51
N PHE A 187 6.90 15.15 -2.06
CA PHE A 187 6.42 13.98 -2.80
C PHE A 187 4.90 14.01 -2.95
N LEU A 188 4.18 14.11 -1.83
CA LEU A 188 2.72 14.19 -1.81
C LEU A 188 2.21 15.42 -2.56
N GLY A 189 2.83 16.57 -2.34
CA GLY A 189 2.50 17.81 -3.05
C GLY A 189 2.65 17.65 -4.56
N GLY A 190 3.77 17.13 -5.04
CA GLY A 190 4.00 16.89 -6.47
C GLY A 190 2.99 15.94 -7.10
N TRP A 191 2.66 14.83 -6.42
CA TRP A 191 1.67 13.88 -6.93
C TRP A 191 0.24 14.45 -6.94
N MET A 192 -0.16 15.14 -5.88
CA MET A 192 -1.47 15.82 -5.80
C MET A 192 -1.58 16.94 -6.84
N LEU A 193 -0.53 17.74 -7.03
CA LEU A 193 -0.49 18.79 -8.04
C LEU A 193 -0.67 18.24 -9.45
N TYR A 194 0.07 17.18 -9.80
CA TYR A 194 -0.11 16.52 -11.10
C TYR A 194 -1.53 15.99 -11.27
N ARG A 195 -2.09 15.33 -10.25
CA ARG A 195 -3.46 14.81 -10.28
C ARG A 195 -4.49 15.91 -10.57
N GLU A 196 -4.44 17.01 -9.83
CA GLU A 196 -5.40 18.11 -10.01
C GLU A 196 -5.21 18.82 -11.34
N TYR A 197 -3.96 19.08 -11.72
CA TYR A 197 -3.65 19.78 -12.95
C TYR A 197 -3.99 18.94 -14.20
N SER A 198 -3.65 17.65 -14.22
CA SER A 198 -4.01 16.74 -15.31
C SER A 198 -5.52 16.59 -15.46
N ARG A 199 -6.26 16.45 -14.35
CA ARG A 199 -7.72 16.40 -14.38
C ARG A 199 -8.31 17.72 -14.91
N LYS A 200 -7.79 18.86 -14.46
CA LYS A 200 -8.22 20.19 -14.95
C LYS A 200 -8.05 20.30 -16.46
N LEU A 201 -6.90 19.91 -17.02
CA LEU A 201 -6.65 19.90 -18.46
C LEU A 201 -7.57 18.92 -19.21
N SER A 202 -7.80 17.75 -18.62
CA SER A 202 -8.71 16.73 -19.17
C SER A 202 -10.16 17.22 -19.27
N LEU A 203 -10.65 17.99 -18.30
CA LEU A 203 -11.97 18.63 -18.35
C LEU A 203 -12.00 19.84 -19.28
N ALA A 204 -10.94 20.65 -19.31
CA ALA A 204 -10.84 21.79 -20.22
C ALA A 204 -10.80 21.35 -21.70
N GLN A 205 -10.22 20.19 -21.99
CA GLN A 205 -10.16 19.62 -23.34
C GLN A 205 -11.54 19.21 -23.87
N ASP A 206 -12.47 18.82 -23.00
CA ASP A 206 -13.85 18.45 -23.40
C ASP A 206 -14.64 19.63 -23.94
N GLU A 207 -14.28 20.86 -23.54
CA GLU A 207 -14.95 22.11 -23.92
C GLU A 207 -14.11 22.97 -24.88
N SER A 208 -12.92 22.51 -25.29
CA SER A 208 -12.01 23.28 -26.17
C SER A 208 -12.23 23.00 -27.66
N ASN A 209 -11.87 23.99 -28.47
CA ASN A 209 -11.92 23.92 -29.94
C ASN A 209 -10.61 23.42 -30.56
N ASP A 210 -9.53 23.37 -29.79
CA ASP A 210 -8.22 22.83 -30.18
C ASP A 210 -7.76 21.72 -29.24
N ASP A 211 -6.56 21.18 -29.50
CA ASP A 211 -5.94 20.10 -28.73
C ASP A 211 -4.77 20.60 -27.84
N ALA A 212 -4.74 21.89 -27.51
CA ALA A 212 -3.66 22.46 -26.71
C ALA A 212 -3.60 21.83 -25.31
N ASN A 213 -4.76 21.62 -24.68
CA ASN A 213 -4.87 20.98 -23.37
C ASN A 213 -4.40 19.51 -23.41
N PHE A 214 -4.73 18.77 -24.47
CA PHE A 214 -4.26 17.40 -24.68
C PHE A 214 -2.73 17.34 -24.80
N LYS A 215 -2.13 18.19 -25.66
CA LYS A 215 -0.67 18.26 -25.86
C LYS A 215 0.06 18.68 -24.59
N LEU A 216 -0.50 19.62 -23.82
CA LEU A 216 0.06 20.01 -22.53
C LEU A 216 -0.03 18.85 -21.53
N ASN A 217 -1.18 18.17 -21.46
CA ASN A 217 -1.38 17.02 -20.57
C ASN A 217 -0.38 15.88 -20.88
N PHE A 218 -0.12 15.62 -22.15
CA PHE A 218 0.94 14.69 -22.59
C PHE A 218 2.32 15.09 -22.03
N ARG A 219 2.74 16.35 -22.21
CA ARG A 219 4.05 16.84 -21.76
C ARG A 219 4.22 16.75 -20.25
N ILE A 220 3.21 17.17 -19.49
CA ILE A 220 3.26 17.08 -18.02
C ILE A 220 3.18 15.62 -17.54
N SER A 221 2.52 14.72 -18.27
CA SER A 221 2.48 13.29 -17.93
C SER A 221 3.89 12.69 -18.05
N ALA A 222 4.61 13.01 -19.13
CA ALA A 222 6.00 12.57 -19.30
C ALA A 222 6.92 13.13 -18.21
N ALA A 223 6.81 14.43 -17.88
CA ALA A 223 7.58 15.04 -16.80
C ALA A 223 7.23 14.43 -15.43
N PHE A 224 5.94 14.18 -15.18
CA PHE A 224 5.47 13.53 -13.97
C PHE A 224 6.01 12.12 -13.83
N LEU A 225 6.13 11.32 -14.89
CA LEU A 225 6.68 9.97 -14.81
C LEU A 225 8.14 9.97 -14.32
N VAL A 226 8.95 10.93 -14.76
CA VAL A 226 10.33 11.09 -14.27
C VAL A 226 10.33 11.47 -12.78
N PHE A 227 9.52 12.47 -12.41
CA PHE A 227 9.36 12.86 -11.01
C PHE A 227 8.86 11.70 -10.14
N TYR A 228 7.88 10.95 -10.62
CA TYR A 228 7.25 9.82 -9.96
C TYR A 228 8.25 8.72 -9.67
N LEU A 229 9.03 8.25 -10.66
CA LEU A 229 9.99 7.17 -10.45
C LEU A 229 11.06 7.51 -9.41
N ILE A 230 11.53 8.78 -9.38
CA ILE A 230 12.51 9.22 -8.39
C ILE A 230 11.87 9.31 -7.00
N THR A 231 10.71 9.97 -6.90
CA THR A 231 10.05 10.21 -5.62
C THR A 231 9.43 8.97 -5.01
N GLU A 232 8.95 8.03 -5.82
CA GLU A 232 8.45 6.73 -5.38
C GLU A 232 9.58 5.93 -4.72
N SER A 233 10.74 5.84 -5.35
CA SER A 233 11.86 5.06 -4.80
C SER A 233 12.37 5.64 -3.49
N ILE A 234 12.48 6.98 -3.41
CA ILE A 234 12.86 7.66 -2.17
C ILE A 234 11.76 7.50 -1.10
N MET A 235 10.49 7.54 -1.48
CA MET A 235 9.38 7.27 -0.56
C MET A 235 9.43 5.85 -0.01
N SER A 236 9.73 4.85 -0.84
CA SER A 236 9.88 3.47 -0.40
C SER A 236 11.02 3.31 0.62
N TRP A 237 12.09 4.09 0.48
CA TRP A 237 13.16 4.15 1.49
C TRP A 237 12.70 4.84 2.77
N ASP A 238 12.04 5.99 2.65
CA ASP A 238 11.62 6.80 3.79
C ASP A 238 10.50 6.13 4.60
N TRP A 239 9.43 5.67 3.94
CA TRP A 239 8.18 5.31 4.60
C TRP A 239 8.07 3.82 4.93
N ILE A 240 8.91 2.97 4.33
CA ILE A 240 8.88 1.53 4.60
C ILE A 240 10.25 1.04 5.04
N MET A 241 11.31 1.27 4.25
CA MET A 241 12.64 0.74 4.58
C MET A 241 13.18 1.32 5.89
N SER A 242 12.96 2.62 6.16
CA SER A 242 13.46 3.27 7.37
C SER A 242 12.80 2.82 8.67
N VAL A 243 11.73 2.03 8.60
CA VAL A 243 11.15 1.37 9.80
C VAL A 243 12.19 0.42 10.41
N ASP A 244 13.00 -0.23 9.57
CA ASP A 244 14.18 -1.01 9.97
C ASP A 244 15.45 -0.32 9.44
N PRO A 245 16.01 0.64 10.20
CA PRO A 245 17.08 1.50 9.70
C PRO A 245 18.44 0.80 9.61
N HIS A 246 18.59 -0.43 10.10
CA HIS A 246 19.81 -1.23 9.95
C HIS A 246 19.86 -1.97 8.62
N TRP A 247 18.69 -2.29 8.07
CA TRP A 247 18.58 -2.97 6.79
C TRP A 247 18.57 -1.99 5.60
N PHE A 248 19.10 -2.42 4.46
CA PHE A 248 19.01 -1.68 3.20
C PHE A 248 18.98 -2.63 2.00
N SER A 249 18.29 -2.22 0.93
CA SER A 249 18.27 -2.97 -0.34
C SER A 249 18.00 -2.04 -1.52
N THR A 250 18.83 -2.13 -2.55
CA THR A 250 18.73 -1.29 -3.75
C THR A 250 17.48 -1.55 -4.57
N LEU A 251 17.04 -2.81 -4.66
CA LEU A 251 15.87 -3.22 -5.46
C LEU A 251 14.53 -2.87 -4.80
N PHE A 252 14.55 -2.46 -3.53
CA PHE A 252 13.35 -2.35 -2.71
C PHE A 252 12.32 -1.35 -3.25
N GLY A 253 12.76 -0.20 -3.79
CA GLY A 253 11.86 0.76 -4.41
C GLY A 253 11.06 0.16 -5.57
N TRP A 254 11.73 -0.56 -6.47
CA TRP A 254 11.07 -1.18 -7.62
C TRP A 254 10.09 -2.30 -7.21
N TYR A 255 10.43 -3.03 -6.15
CA TYR A 255 9.56 -4.04 -5.56
C TYR A 255 8.24 -3.43 -5.06
N ILE A 256 8.33 -2.34 -4.29
CA ILE A 256 7.16 -1.60 -3.80
C ILE A 256 6.38 -1.00 -4.98
N PHE A 257 7.05 -0.35 -5.94
CA PHE A 257 6.43 0.14 -7.17
C PHE A 257 5.58 -0.92 -7.87
N ALA A 258 6.10 -2.14 -8.05
CA ALA A 258 5.36 -3.22 -8.68
C ALA A 258 4.08 -3.56 -7.90
N SER A 259 4.16 -3.61 -6.57
CA SER A 259 3.01 -3.82 -5.67
C SER A 259 1.94 -2.73 -5.84
N MET A 260 2.36 -1.46 -5.94
CA MET A 260 1.46 -0.32 -6.19
C MET A 260 0.77 -0.45 -7.55
N PHE A 261 1.54 -0.81 -8.58
CA PHE A 261 1.10 -0.81 -9.97
C PHE A 261 0.09 -1.91 -10.25
N VAL A 262 0.34 -3.14 -9.78
CA VAL A 262 -0.62 -4.26 -9.89
C VAL A 262 -1.92 -3.92 -9.18
N SER A 263 -1.84 -3.41 -7.95
CA SER A 263 -3.01 -3.07 -7.14
C SER A 263 -3.84 -1.96 -7.81
N GLY A 264 -3.19 -0.93 -8.37
CA GLY A 264 -3.85 0.14 -9.10
C GLY A 264 -4.61 -0.35 -10.33
N ILE A 265 -3.96 -1.13 -11.20
CA ILE A 265 -4.61 -1.69 -12.41
C ILE A 265 -5.79 -2.59 -12.03
N THR A 266 -5.63 -3.38 -10.97
CA THR A 266 -6.69 -4.23 -10.44
C THR A 266 -7.91 -3.41 -10.02
N VAL A 267 -7.72 -2.31 -9.30
CA VAL A 267 -8.83 -1.44 -8.90
C VAL A 267 -9.48 -0.74 -10.10
N ILE A 268 -8.71 -0.37 -11.13
CA ILE A 268 -9.26 0.13 -12.40
C ILE A 268 -10.21 -0.90 -13.01
N ALA A 269 -9.81 -2.17 -13.07
CA ALA A 269 -10.64 -3.25 -13.60
C ALA A 269 -11.92 -3.43 -12.77
N LEU A 270 -11.82 -3.52 -11.44
CA LEU A 270 -12.97 -3.72 -10.55
C LEU A 270 -14.00 -2.57 -10.66
N VAL A 271 -13.54 -1.31 -10.65
CA VAL A 271 -14.44 -0.15 -10.78
C VAL A 271 -15.06 -0.09 -12.18
N THR A 272 -14.29 -0.39 -13.22
CA THR A 272 -14.79 -0.46 -14.61
C THR A 272 -15.88 -1.52 -14.75
N ILE A 273 -15.65 -2.74 -14.25
CA ILE A 273 -16.63 -3.84 -14.27
C ILE A 273 -17.89 -3.44 -13.49
N TYR A 274 -17.74 -2.82 -12.31
CA TYR A 274 -18.87 -2.34 -11.53
C TYR A 274 -19.72 -1.32 -12.31
N LEU A 275 -19.09 -0.29 -12.90
CA LEU A 275 -19.79 0.72 -13.69
C LEU A 275 -20.43 0.16 -14.96
N LYS A 276 -19.75 -0.77 -15.65
CA LYS A 276 -20.28 -1.50 -16.82
C LYS A 276 -21.53 -2.29 -16.44
N SER A 277 -21.50 -3.03 -15.33
CA SER A 277 -22.64 -3.81 -14.83
C SER A 277 -23.89 -2.96 -14.48
N LYS A 278 -23.70 -1.67 -14.24
CA LYS A 278 -24.77 -0.69 -13.98
C LYS A 278 -25.19 0.11 -15.21
N GLY A 279 -24.65 -0.20 -16.38
CA GLY A 279 -24.98 0.47 -17.65
C GLY A 279 -24.36 1.86 -17.83
N TYR A 280 -23.36 2.23 -17.01
CA TYR A 280 -22.74 3.56 -17.07
C TYR A 280 -21.60 3.67 -18.09
N LEU A 281 -21.14 2.54 -18.64
CA LEU A 281 -20.04 2.47 -19.62
C LEU A 281 -20.48 1.60 -20.83
N PRO A 282 -21.35 2.11 -21.71
CA PRO A 282 -21.90 1.32 -22.82
C PRO A 282 -20.85 0.95 -23.87
N ASP A 283 -19.88 1.83 -24.12
CA ASP A 283 -18.85 1.63 -25.16
C ASP A 283 -17.68 0.74 -24.68
N VAL A 284 -17.65 0.37 -23.39
CA VAL A 284 -16.63 -0.52 -22.86
C VAL A 284 -17.06 -1.97 -23.09
N ASN A 285 -16.32 -2.67 -23.94
CA ASN A 285 -16.56 -4.07 -24.29
C ASN A 285 -15.59 -5.02 -23.55
N ASP A 286 -15.71 -6.32 -23.84
CA ASP A 286 -14.93 -7.35 -23.14
C ASP A 286 -13.44 -7.35 -23.53
N SER A 287 -13.05 -6.71 -24.64
CA SER A 287 -11.65 -6.52 -25.02
C SER A 287 -10.93 -5.55 -24.08
N HIS A 288 -11.62 -4.50 -23.63
CA HIS A 288 -11.08 -3.58 -22.62
C HIS A 288 -10.85 -4.29 -21.28
N ILE A 289 -11.78 -5.17 -20.89
CA ILE A 289 -11.64 -6.00 -19.67
C ILE A 289 -10.51 -7.00 -19.83
N HIS A 290 -10.41 -7.63 -21.01
CA HIS A 290 -9.32 -8.54 -21.34
C HIS A 290 -7.95 -7.87 -21.23
N ASP A 291 -7.80 -6.66 -21.76
CA ASP A 291 -6.52 -5.93 -21.70
C ASP A 291 -6.17 -5.52 -20.27
N LEU A 292 -7.13 -5.04 -19.48
CA LEU A 292 -6.90 -4.80 -18.05
C LEU A 292 -6.47 -6.08 -17.32
N ALA A 293 -7.14 -7.21 -17.57
CA ALA A 293 -6.78 -8.50 -16.98
C ALA A 293 -5.39 -9.00 -17.44
N LYS A 294 -5.00 -8.71 -18.70
CA LYS A 294 -3.67 -9.00 -19.23
C LYS A 294 -2.59 -8.16 -18.54
N PHE A 295 -2.85 -6.87 -18.32
CA PHE A 295 -1.95 -6.00 -17.55
C PHE A 295 -1.84 -6.45 -16.09
N MET A 296 -2.95 -6.76 -15.42
CA MET A 296 -2.93 -7.33 -14.06
C MET A 296 -2.05 -8.58 -13.98
N PHE A 297 -2.25 -9.52 -14.91
CA PHE A 297 -1.48 -10.75 -14.98
C PHE A 297 0.01 -10.54 -15.28
N GLY A 298 0.34 -9.71 -16.27
CA GLY A 298 1.73 -9.48 -16.66
C GLY A 298 2.54 -8.79 -15.55
N ILE A 299 1.94 -7.80 -14.89
CA ILE A 299 2.63 -7.07 -13.82
C ILE A 299 2.68 -7.92 -12.52
N SER A 300 1.74 -8.83 -12.27
CA SER A 300 1.84 -9.73 -11.12
C SER A 300 3.04 -10.69 -11.23
N ILE A 301 3.36 -11.14 -12.45
CA ILE A 301 4.61 -11.89 -12.73
C ILE A 301 5.83 -10.99 -12.50
N PHE A 302 5.78 -9.72 -12.93
CA PHE A 302 6.87 -8.77 -12.69
C PHE A 302 7.13 -8.54 -11.19
N TRP A 303 6.08 -8.38 -10.38
CA TRP A 303 6.21 -8.31 -8.92
C TRP A 303 6.86 -9.59 -8.36
N THR A 304 6.43 -10.76 -8.84
CA THR A 304 6.98 -12.06 -8.40
C THR A 304 8.48 -12.17 -8.70
N TYR A 305 8.90 -11.70 -9.89
CA TYR A 305 10.30 -11.66 -10.27
C TYR A 305 11.11 -10.77 -9.31
N LEU A 306 10.61 -9.58 -8.96
CA LEU A 306 11.29 -8.69 -8.03
C LEU A 306 11.35 -9.26 -6.62
N TRP A 307 10.24 -9.82 -6.13
CA TRP A 307 10.19 -10.52 -4.86
C TRP A 307 11.24 -11.64 -4.78
N PHE A 308 11.24 -12.51 -5.79
CA PHE A 308 12.14 -13.66 -5.82
C PHE A 308 13.60 -13.25 -5.97
N SER A 309 13.91 -12.29 -6.84
CA SER A 309 15.28 -11.82 -7.03
C SER A 309 15.84 -11.16 -5.78
N GLN A 310 15.05 -10.37 -5.06
CA GLN A 310 15.47 -9.80 -3.78
C GLN A 310 15.71 -10.89 -2.73
N PHE A 311 14.75 -11.80 -2.55
CA PHE A 311 14.85 -12.88 -1.59
C PHE A 311 16.04 -13.80 -1.87
N MET A 312 16.17 -14.27 -3.11
CA MET A 312 17.19 -15.23 -3.53
C MET A 312 18.60 -14.68 -3.38
N LEU A 313 18.85 -13.41 -3.73
CA LEU A 313 20.19 -12.82 -3.65
C LEU A 313 20.68 -12.67 -2.20
N ILE A 314 19.79 -12.23 -1.30
CA ILE A 314 20.12 -12.11 0.14
C ILE A 314 20.27 -13.50 0.76
N TRP A 315 19.36 -14.43 0.45
CA TRP A 315 19.44 -15.82 0.92
C TRP A 315 20.71 -16.54 0.45
N TYR A 316 21.12 -16.32 -0.80
CA TYR A 316 22.28 -16.99 -1.39
C TYR A 316 23.61 -16.49 -0.80
N SER A 317 23.78 -15.19 -0.62
CA SER A 317 25.02 -14.61 -0.09
C SER A 317 25.09 -14.63 1.44
N ASN A 318 23.93 -14.66 2.11
CA ASN A 318 23.75 -14.81 3.54
C ASN A 318 24.68 -13.94 4.41
N ILE A 319 24.81 -12.65 4.06
CA ILE A 319 25.59 -11.68 4.83
C ILE A 319 24.84 -11.37 6.13
N PRO A 320 25.43 -11.57 7.33
CA PRO A 320 24.68 -11.53 8.59
C PRO A 320 23.87 -10.25 8.85
N GLU A 321 24.39 -9.09 8.42
CA GLU A 321 23.72 -7.79 8.62
C GLU A 321 22.44 -7.63 7.78
N GLU A 322 22.38 -8.22 6.57
CA GLU A 322 21.27 -8.04 5.64
C GLU A 322 20.19 -9.13 5.76
N VAL A 323 20.55 -10.26 6.36
CA VAL A 323 19.70 -11.46 6.41
C VAL A 323 18.67 -11.42 7.51
N THR A 324 18.91 -10.65 8.58
CA THR A 324 18.01 -10.47 9.72
C THR A 324 16.59 -10.10 9.29
N TYR A 325 16.45 -9.30 8.22
CA TYR A 325 15.18 -8.94 7.61
C TYR A 325 14.33 -10.16 7.23
N PHE A 326 14.93 -11.17 6.59
CA PHE A 326 14.22 -12.38 6.18
C PHE A 326 14.12 -13.42 7.30
N VAL A 327 15.07 -13.46 8.22
CA VAL A 327 15.04 -14.40 9.35
C VAL A 327 13.81 -14.16 10.23
N SER A 328 13.57 -12.92 10.67
CA SER A 328 12.39 -12.59 11.50
C SER A 328 11.08 -12.82 10.74
N ARG A 329 11.03 -12.48 9.45
CA ARG A 329 9.85 -12.70 8.61
C ARG A 329 9.53 -14.17 8.37
N ILE A 330 10.54 -15.03 8.24
CA ILE A 330 10.34 -16.47 8.04
C ILE A 330 10.05 -17.17 9.37
N ALA A 331 10.64 -16.70 10.48
CA ALA A 331 10.40 -17.24 11.82
C ALA A 331 8.97 -16.95 12.28
N ASP A 332 8.58 -15.68 12.29
CA ASP A 332 7.35 -15.25 12.96
C ASP A 332 6.18 -15.04 11.98
N TYR A 333 6.47 -14.71 10.71
CA TYR A 333 5.47 -14.36 9.68
C TYR A 333 5.43 -15.33 8.51
N LYS A 334 5.82 -16.60 8.72
CA LYS A 334 5.94 -17.62 7.67
C LYS A 334 4.72 -17.71 6.76
N LEU A 335 3.51 -17.77 7.35
CA LEU A 335 2.27 -17.93 6.61
C LEU A 335 1.94 -16.67 5.79
N PRO A 336 1.92 -15.45 6.34
CA PRO A 336 1.81 -14.23 5.53
C PRO A 336 2.88 -14.11 4.43
N PHE A 337 4.14 -14.40 4.75
CA PHE A 337 5.29 -14.21 3.87
C PHE A 337 5.29 -15.14 2.64
N PHE A 338 4.98 -16.42 2.81
CA PHE A 338 4.84 -17.33 1.65
C PHE A 338 3.42 -17.31 1.06
N GLY A 339 2.41 -17.02 1.89
CA GLY A 339 1.02 -16.91 1.47
C GLY A 339 0.81 -15.79 0.45
N MET A 340 1.47 -14.64 0.59
CA MET A 340 1.40 -13.56 -0.40
C MET A 340 1.92 -13.99 -1.78
N VAL A 341 2.92 -14.88 -1.85
CA VAL A 341 3.39 -15.44 -3.14
C VAL A 341 2.31 -16.33 -3.75
N ALA A 342 1.65 -17.17 -2.97
CA ALA A 342 0.55 -17.98 -3.49
C ALA A 342 -0.60 -17.12 -4.04
N LEU A 343 -0.92 -16.01 -3.37
CA LEU A 343 -2.01 -15.11 -3.74
C LEU A 343 -1.67 -14.19 -4.92
N ASN A 344 -0.46 -13.62 -4.95
CA ASN A 344 -0.05 -12.64 -5.97
C ASN A 344 0.61 -13.28 -7.20
N PHE A 345 1.07 -14.53 -7.11
CA PHE A 345 1.68 -15.27 -8.21
C PHE A 345 0.87 -16.48 -8.64
N LEU A 346 0.78 -17.51 -7.78
CA LEU A 346 0.23 -18.81 -8.19
C LEU A 346 -1.24 -18.71 -8.59
N PHE A 347 -2.05 -18.00 -7.81
CA PHE A 347 -3.47 -17.82 -8.10
C PHE A 347 -3.72 -17.09 -9.43
N PRO A 348 -3.19 -15.87 -9.67
CA PRO A 348 -3.38 -15.19 -10.95
C PRO A 348 -2.72 -15.93 -12.11
N LEU A 349 -1.61 -16.64 -11.88
CA LEU A 349 -0.99 -17.47 -12.90
C LEU A 349 -1.92 -18.58 -13.39
N LEU A 350 -2.49 -19.36 -12.47
CA LEU A 350 -3.34 -20.47 -12.86
C LEU A 350 -4.66 -20.02 -13.48
N LEU A 351 -5.20 -18.88 -13.02
CA LEU A 351 -6.52 -18.42 -13.45
C LEU A 351 -6.48 -17.51 -14.68
N LEU A 352 -5.55 -16.54 -14.72
CA LEU A 352 -5.42 -15.59 -15.84
C LEU A 352 -4.40 -16.05 -16.89
N MET A 353 -4.01 -17.32 -16.93
CA MET A 353 -3.26 -17.85 -18.08
C MET A 353 -4.17 -18.03 -19.31
N ASN A 354 -5.43 -18.45 -19.10
CA ASN A 354 -6.40 -18.63 -20.17
C ASN A 354 -6.93 -17.27 -20.68
N SER A 355 -6.85 -17.03 -21.99
CA SER A 355 -7.34 -15.80 -22.64
C SER A 355 -8.86 -15.64 -22.56
N GLU A 356 -9.63 -16.73 -22.54
CA GLU A 356 -11.08 -16.69 -22.42
C GLU A 356 -11.50 -16.20 -21.03
N PHE A 357 -10.81 -16.65 -19.98
CA PHE A 357 -11.13 -16.27 -18.60
C PHE A 357 -10.88 -14.77 -18.34
N LYS A 358 -9.94 -14.15 -19.07
CA LYS A 358 -9.67 -12.71 -19.01
C LYS A 358 -10.83 -11.83 -19.49
N ARG A 359 -11.78 -12.39 -20.26
CA ARG A 359 -12.97 -11.66 -20.74
C ARG A 359 -14.16 -11.80 -19.81
N VAL A 360 -14.13 -12.77 -18.90
CA VAL A 360 -15.24 -13.09 -18.01
C VAL A 360 -15.11 -12.29 -16.71
N ASN A 361 -16.03 -11.34 -16.51
CA ASN A 361 -16.04 -10.44 -15.36
C ASN A 361 -15.87 -11.16 -14.01
N TRP A 362 -16.50 -12.32 -13.83
CA TRP A 362 -16.41 -13.08 -12.58
C TRP A 362 -14.98 -13.49 -12.24
N PHE A 363 -14.23 -14.05 -13.21
CA PHE A 363 -12.85 -14.47 -12.98
C PHE A 363 -11.92 -13.27 -12.74
N VAL A 364 -12.13 -12.17 -13.47
CA VAL A 364 -11.35 -10.94 -13.26
C VAL A 364 -11.62 -10.34 -11.87
N VAL A 365 -12.88 -10.31 -11.42
CA VAL A 365 -13.23 -9.80 -10.08
C VAL A 365 -12.64 -10.69 -8.99
N MET A 366 -12.80 -12.01 -9.08
CA MET A 366 -12.26 -12.95 -8.10
C MET A 366 -10.74 -12.84 -8.00
N THR A 367 -10.03 -12.82 -9.14
CA THR A 367 -8.57 -12.62 -9.16
C THR A 367 -8.19 -11.26 -8.58
N GLY A 368 -8.92 -10.21 -8.93
CA GLY A 368 -8.65 -8.88 -8.44
C GLY A 368 -8.75 -8.76 -6.92
N VAL A 369 -9.76 -9.37 -6.30
CA VAL A 369 -9.90 -9.39 -4.83
C VAL A 369 -8.74 -10.15 -4.18
N VAL A 370 -8.34 -11.29 -4.76
CA VAL A 370 -7.21 -12.10 -4.24
C VAL A 370 -5.89 -11.34 -4.34
N ILE A 371 -5.62 -10.69 -5.48
CA ILE A 371 -4.43 -9.87 -5.71
C ILE A 371 -4.37 -8.71 -4.71
N LEU A 372 -5.48 -7.99 -4.49
CA LEU A 372 -5.50 -6.88 -3.53
C LEU A 372 -5.25 -7.36 -2.10
N PHE A 373 -5.80 -8.51 -1.72
CA PHE A 373 -5.54 -9.10 -0.41
C PHE A 373 -4.07 -9.53 -0.28
N GLY A 374 -3.50 -10.17 -1.30
CA GLY A 374 -2.09 -10.56 -1.30
C GLY A 374 -1.14 -9.37 -1.25
N HIS A 375 -1.41 -8.27 -1.96
CA HIS A 375 -0.61 -7.04 -1.85
C HIS A 375 -0.83 -6.27 -0.55
N TYR A 376 -1.97 -6.43 0.13
CA TYR A 376 -2.11 -5.94 1.50
C TYR A 376 -1.19 -6.73 2.45
N LEU A 377 -1.13 -8.05 2.31
CA LEU A 377 -0.19 -8.88 3.09
C LEU A 377 1.27 -8.55 2.79
N ASP A 378 1.59 -8.22 1.55
CA ASP A 378 2.92 -7.72 1.15
C ASP A 378 3.32 -6.50 1.99
N ILE A 379 2.52 -5.43 1.96
CA ILE A 379 2.80 -4.21 2.76
C ILE A 379 2.75 -4.50 4.27
N TYR A 380 1.85 -5.37 4.73
CA TYR A 380 1.77 -5.81 6.12
C TYR A 380 3.08 -6.46 6.57
N THR A 381 3.60 -7.42 5.81
CA THR A 381 4.88 -8.10 6.11
C THR A 381 6.10 -7.21 5.90
N ALA A 382 6.00 -6.15 5.10
CA ALA A 382 7.05 -5.16 4.97
C ALA A 382 7.22 -4.33 6.26
N ILE A 383 6.12 -3.98 6.95
CA ILE A 383 6.12 -3.04 8.08
C ILE A 383 6.04 -3.74 9.45
N MET A 384 5.07 -4.64 9.64
CA MET A 384 4.72 -5.19 10.97
C MET A 384 5.87 -5.87 11.72
N PRO A 385 6.73 -6.70 11.08
CA PRO A 385 7.85 -7.34 11.79
C PRO A 385 8.80 -6.34 12.44
N ALA A 386 8.98 -5.16 11.83
CA ALA A 386 9.87 -4.13 12.33
C ALA A 386 9.22 -3.23 13.39
N THR A 387 7.89 -3.19 13.49
CA THR A 387 7.18 -2.32 14.46
C THR A 387 6.66 -3.05 15.68
N VAL A 388 6.23 -4.31 15.52
CA VAL A 388 5.61 -5.11 16.60
C VAL A 388 6.29 -6.45 16.86
N GLY A 389 7.33 -6.80 16.10
CA GLY A 389 8.05 -8.07 16.27
C GLY A 389 7.13 -9.28 16.15
N ASP A 390 7.19 -10.18 17.13
CA ASP A 390 6.38 -11.40 17.23
C ASP A 390 4.96 -11.16 17.75
N GLN A 391 4.65 -9.96 18.27
CA GLN A 391 3.34 -9.60 18.85
C GLN A 391 2.27 -9.28 17.79
N TRP A 392 2.39 -9.83 16.59
CA TRP A 392 1.49 -9.56 15.49
C TRP A 392 0.20 -10.36 15.57
N SER A 393 -0.87 -9.81 15.01
CA SER A 393 -2.11 -10.53 14.77
C SER A 393 -2.91 -9.83 13.70
N ILE A 394 -3.84 -10.53 13.07
CA ILE A 394 -4.89 -9.91 12.26
C ILE A 394 -6.15 -9.85 13.11
N GLY A 395 -6.28 -8.80 13.90
CA GLY A 395 -7.34 -8.61 14.88
C GLY A 395 -8.26 -7.45 14.56
N ILE A 396 -8.92 -6.95 15.60
CA ILE A 396 -9.84 -5.81 15.52
C ILE A 396 -9.12 -4.56 14.96
N PRO A 397 -7.92 -4.16 15.42
CA PRO A 397 -7.26 -2.95 14.93
C PRO A 397 -6.96 -2.98 13.42
N GLU A 398 -6.46 -4.11 12.91
CA GLU A 398 -6.09 -4.30 11.51
C GLU A 398 -7.33 -4.30 10.60
N ILE A 399 -8.34 -5.10 10.94
CA ILE A 399 -9.59 -5.18 10.16
C ILE A 399 -10.29 -3.83 10.17
N SER A 400 -10.35 -3.15 11.32
CA SER A 400 -11.05 -1.88 11.45
C SER A 400 -10.37 -0.75 10.68
N SER A 401 -9.04 -0.73 10.68
CA SER A 401 -8.25 0.19 9.85
C SER A 401 -8.52 -0.02 8.36
N VAL A 402 -8.54 -1.27 7.88
CA VAL A 402 -8.89 -1.60 6.49
C VAL A 402 -10.32 -1.17 6.16
N LEU A 403 -11.31 -1.45 7.02
CA LEU A 403 -12.70 -1.05 6.79
C LEU A 403 -12.87 0.47 6.75
N PHE A 404 -12.17 1.19 7.63
CA PHE A 404 -12.21 2.65 7.66
C PHE A 404 -11.72 3.25 6.34
N PHE A 405 -10.52 2.86 5.90
CA PHE A 405 -9.94 3.39 4.67
C PHE A 405 -10.64 2.87 3.42
N LEU A 406 -11.19 1.64 3.43
CA LEU A 406 -12.05 1.14 2.36
C LEU A 406 -13.32 1.98 2.22
N GLY A 407 -13.98 2.31 3.33
CA GLY A 407 -15.14 3.18 3.35
C GLY A 407 -14.80 4.57 2.79
N MET A 408 -13.69 5.16 3.25
CA MET A 408 -13.21 6.45 2.74
C MET A 408 -12.88 6.37 1.24
N PHE A 409 -12.21 5.31 0.79
CA PHE A 409 -11.87 5.07 -0.61
C PHE A 409 -13.11 5.02 -1.49
N ILE A 410 -14.09 4.17 -1.15
CA ILE A 410 -15.36 4.07 -1.87
C ILE A 410 -16.06 5.45 -1.91
N PHE A 411 -16.14 6.15 -0.78
CA PHE A 411 -16.82 7.44 -0.72
C PHE A 411 -16.19 8.48 -1.67
N PHE A 412 -14.87 8.68 -1.60
CA PHE A 412 -14.20 9.71 -2.40
C PHE A 412 -14.15 9.36 -3.89
N VAL A 413 -13.92 8.09 -4.25
CA VAL A 413 -13.90 7.64 -5.65
C VAL A 413 -15.26 7.82 -6.30
N PHE A 414 -16.33 7.29 -5.72
CA PHE A 414 -17.66 7.38 -6.31
C PHE A 414 -18.26 8.79 -6.23
N ARG A 415 -17.88 9.59 -5.22
CA ARG A 415 -18.18 11.03 -5.20
C ARG A 415 -17.50 11.75 -6.35
N ALA A 416 -16.24 11.44 -6.66
CA ALA A 416 -15.51 12.10 -7.75
C ALA A 416 -16.06 11.70 -9.13
N LEU A 417 -16.45 10.43 -9.32
CA LEU A 417 -17.11 9.94 -10.53
C LEU A 417 -18.44 10.65 -10.80
N SER A 418 -19.15 11.10 -9.76
CA SER A 418 -20.42 11.82 -9.93
C SER A 418 -20.26 13.30 -10.30
N LYS A 419 -19.02 13.81 -10.39
CA LYS A 419 -18.73 15.23 -10.63
C LYS A 419 -18.39 15.55 -12.08
N ALA A 420 -18.25 14.54 -12.95
CA ALA A 420 -17.98 14.71 -14.36
C ALA A 420 -18.69 13.61 -15.18
N PRO A 421 -18.94 13.83 -16.48
CA PRO A 421 -19.31 12.75 -17.39
C PRO A 421 -18.24 11.65 -17.41
N LEU A 422 -18.66 10.38 -17.50
CA LEU A 422 -17.75 9.23 -17.50
C LEU A 422 -17.06 9.00 -18.85
N GLN A 423 -17.58 9.59 -19.91
CA GLN A 423 -16.94 9.57 -21.23
C GLN A 423 -16.37 10.96 -21.50
N PRO A 424 -15.07 11.06 -21.84
CA PRO A 424 -14.52 12.29 -22.40
C PRO A 424 -15.31 12.67 -23.65
N LYS A 425 -15.61 13.95 -23.85
CA LYS A 425 -16.30 14.43 -25.05
C LYS A 425 -15.36 14.56 -26.23
N ARG A 426 -14.14 15.08 -25.96
CA ARG A 426 -13.14 15.36 -26.99
C ARG A 426 -11.80 14.79 -26.56
N ASN A 427 -11.38 13.73 -27.23
CA ASN A 427 -10.03 13.19 -27.13
C ASN A 427 -9.63 12.67 -28.52
N PRO A 428 -8.42 12.99 -29.02
CA PRO A 428 -7.96 12.57 -30.35
C PRO A 428 -8.08 11.06 -30.63
N PHE A 429 -8.03 10.24 -29.59
CA PHE A 429 -8.02 8.77 -29.66
C PHE A 429 -9.32 8.11 -29.18
N ILE A 430 -10.40 8.87 -28.95
CA ILE A 430 -11.64 8.29 -28.41
C ILE A 430 -12.36 7.38 -29.40
N GLU A 431 -12.33 7.70 -30.69
CA GLU A 431 -13.04 6.93 -31.71
C GLU A 431 -12.39 5.56 -31.94
N GLU A 432 -11.06 5.46 -31.92
CA GLU A 432 -10.38 4.16 -31.95
C GLU A 432 -10.64 3.35 -30.68
N SER A 433 -10.74 3.99 -29.50
CA SER A 433 -11.10 3.32 -28.24
C SER A 433 -12.50 2.70 -28.29
N LYS A 434 -13.48 3.39 -28.88
CA LYS A 434 -14.86 2.88 -29.04
C LYS A 434 -14.93 1.64 -29.93
N HIS A 435 -14.11 1.59 -30.97
CA HIS A 435 -14.04 0.47 -31.91
C HIS A 435 -12.94 -0.53 -31.53
N PHE A 436 -12.37 -0.45 -30.32
CA PHE A 436 -11.30 -1.32 -29.90
C PHE A 436 -11.79 -2.75 -29.70
N HIS A 437 -11.18 -3.69 -30.42
CA HIS A 437 -11.41 -5.12 -30.28
C HIS A 437 -10.09 -5.87 -30.31
N TYR A 438 -9.98 -6.92 -29.49
CA TYR A 438 -8.83 -7.83 -29.42
C TYR A 438 -9.35 -9.25 -29.25
#